data_AF-A0A8H2VG73-F1
#
_entry.id   AF-A0A8H2VG73-F1
#
_cell.length_a   1.000
_cell.length_b   1.000
_cell.length_c   1.000
_cell.angle_alpha   90.00
_cell.angle_beta   90.00
_cell.angle_gamma   90.00
#
_symmetry.space_group_name_H-M   'P 1'
#
loop_
_entity.id
_entity.type
_entity.pdbx_description
1 polymer ?
#
loop_
_entity_poly.entity_id
_entity_poly.type
_entity_poly.pdbx_seq_one_letter_code
_entity_poly.pdbx_strand_id
1 'polypeptide(L)' 'MSTELTYDEIVEHIVQNKEIPNSVQVPNIILDDSQRSESTMSPRYKPWERRHNGDMTGNSAVDTTTSKPSN' A
#
# COMPACT_ATOMS: atom_id res chain seq x y z
N MET A 1 -2.48 11.91 19.65
CA MET A 1 -1.88 13.14 20.22
C MET A 1 -0.59 12.71 20.87
N SER A 2 0.55 12.92 20.21
CA SER A 2 1.86 12.63 20.79
C SER A 2 2.23 13.81 21.68
N THR A 3 2.35 13.57 22.98
CA THR A 3 2.83 14.58 23.94
C THR A 3 4.34 14.63 23.86
N GLU A 4 4.91 15.80 23.58
CA GLU A 4 6.36 16.01 23.58
C GLU A 4 6.88 15.96 25.03
N LEU A 5 8.01 15.28 25.24
CA LEU A 5 8.65 15.21 26.55
C LEU A 5 9.52 16.43 26.78
N THR A 6 9.50 16.96 27.99
CA THR A 6 10.42 18.00 28.45
C THR A 6 11.81 17.42 28.73
N TYR A 7 12.84 18.28 28.81
CA TYR A 7 14.21 17.85 29.08
C TYR A 7 14.33 17.04 30.38
N ASP A 8 13.68 17.50 31.46
CA ASP A 8 13.74 16.83 32.76
C ASP A 8 13.12 15.44 32.71
N GLU A 9 11.99 15.30 32.00
CA GLU A 9 11.35 14.02 31.77
C GLU A 9 12.25 13.08 30.95
N ILE A 10 12.90 13.57 29.89
CA ILE A 10 13.84 12.76 29.10
C ILE A 10 14.99 12.25 29.99
N VAL A 11 15.58 13.13 30.80
CA VAL A 11 16.67 12.76 31.71
C VAL A 11 16.20 11.71 32.70
N GLU A 12 15.00 11.84 33.25
CA GLU A 12 14.42 10.84 34.16
C GLU A 12 14.31 9.46 33.48
N HIS A 13 13.81 9.41 32.25
CA HIS A 13 13.66 8.16 31.51
C HIS A 13 15.02 7.47 31.27
N ILE A 14 16.05 8.25 30.97
CA ILE A 14 17.42 7.74 30.76
C ILE A 14 18.03 7.24 32.07
N VAL A 15 17.99 8.05 33.15
CA VAL A 15 18.65 7.72 34.42
C VAL A 15 17.99 6.54 35.12
N GLN A 16 16.66 6.47 35.07
CA GLN A 16 15.89 5.40 35.70
C GLN A 16 15.68 4.19 34.79
N ASN A 17 16.20 4.25 33.56
CA ASN A 17 16.03 3.21 32.55
C ASN A 17 14.56 2.82 32.31
N LYS A 18 13.68 3.84 32.30
CA LYS A 18 12.24 3.69 32.02
C LYS A 18 12.02 3.63 30.51
N GLU A 19 10.98 2.91 30.11
CA GLU A 19 10.59 2.81 28.70
C GLU A 19 10.15 4.18 28.16
N ILE A 20 10.63 4.52 26.97
CA ILE A 20 10.27 5.78 26.32
C ILE A 20 8.81 5.66 25.81
N PRO A 21 7.91 6.57 26.20
CA PRO A 21 6.53 6.54 25.75
C PRO A 21 6.44 6.65 24.23
N ASN A 22 5.49 5.92 23.63
CA ASN A 22 5.30 5.81 22.17
C ASN A 22 6.52 5.27 21.40
N SER A 23 7.52 4.70 22.08
CA SER A 23 8.59 3.96 21.43
C SER A 23 8.21 2.49 21.31
N VAL A 24 8.37 1.93 20.11
CA VAL A 24 8.29 0.49 19.91
C VAL A 24 9.72 -0.01 19.88
N GLN A 25 10.11 -0.79 20.89
CA GLN A 25 11.40 -1.48 20.85
C GLN A 25 11.34 -2.57 19.78
N VAL A 26 11.97 -2.31 18.65
CA VAL A 26 12.14 -3.31 17.60
C VAL A 26 13.42 -4.08 17.88
N PRO A 27 13.35 -5.37 18.22
CA PRO A 27 14.54 -6.16 18.48
C PRO A 27 15.39 -6.24 17.20
N ASN A 28 16.71 -6.12 17.37
CA ASN A 28 17.66 -6.26 16.28
C ASN A 28 17.86 -7.74 15.94
N ILE A 29 16.83 -8.35 15.37
CA ILE A 29 16.83 -9.76 14.94
C ILE A 29 16.55 -9.83 13.45
N ILE A 30 17.21 -10.76 12.78
CA ILE A 30 16.86 -11.16 11.42
C ILE A 30 15.65 -12.07 11.55
N LEU A 31 14.50 -11.62 11.02
CA LEU A 31 13.30 -12.45 10.97
C LEU A 31 13.53 -13.59 9.99
N ASP A 32 13.18 -14.81 10.41
CA ASP A 32 13.23 -15.99 9.55
C ASP A 32 12.14 -15.90 8.46
N ASP A 33 12.34 -16.60 7.34
CA ASP A 33 11.41 -16.58 6.21
C ASP A 33 10.01 -17.11 6.60
N SER A 34 9.94 -17.97 7.64
CA SER A 34 8.69 -18.46 8.22
C SER A 34 7.84 -17.37 8.89
N GLN A 35 8.44 -16.24 9.27
CA GLN A 35 7.76 -15.08 9.90
C GLN A 35 7.30 -14.05 8.86
N ARG A 36 7.53 -14.31 7.57
CA ARG A 36 7.20 -13.38 6.49
C ARG A 36 5.70 -13.34 6.26
N SER A 37 5.12 -12.13 6.31
CA SER A 37 3.71 -11.92 5.98
C SER A 37 3.44 -12.19 4.50
N GLU A 38 2.41 -12.97 4.20
CA GLU A 38 1.92 -13.12 2.82
C GLU A 38 1.14 -11.87 2.39
N SER A 39 1.34 -11.45 1.14
CA SER A 39 0.58 -10.33 0.57
C SER A 39 -0.85 -10.78 0.30
N THR A 40 -1.81 -10.23 1.05
CA THR A 40 -3.25 -10.45 0.81
C THR A 40 -3.84 -9.52 -0.24
N MET A 41 -3.09 -8.53 -0.72
CA MET A 41 -3.55 -7.58 -1.73
C MET A 41 -3.50 -8.16 -3.14
N SER A 42 -4.46 -7.78 -3.97
CA SER A 42 -4.46 -8.12 -5.39
C SER A 42 -3.28 -7.46 -6.11
N PRO A 43 -2.58 -8.18 -7.00
CA PRO A 43 -1.53 -7.58 -7.82
C PRO A 43 -2.08 -6.39 -8.60
N ARG A 44 -1.43 -5.23 -8.45
CA ARG A 44 -1.78 -4.06 -9.25
C ARG A 44 -1.35 -4.28 -10.69
N TYR A 45 -2.30 -4.27 -11.61
CA TYR A 45 -2.00 -4.31 -13.04
C TYR A 45 -1.04 -3.20 -13.44
N LYS A 46 -0.08 -3.56 -14.28
CA LYS A 46 0.80 -2.57 -14.90
C LYS A 46 -0.04 -1.65 -15.78
N PRO A 47 0.30 -0.36 -15.88
CA PRO A 47 -0.47 0.60 -16.69
C PRO A 47 -0.66 0.17 -18.15
N TRP A 48 0.27 -0.62 -18.69
CA TRP A 48 0.27 -1.14 -20.06
C TRP A 48 -0.36 -2.54 -20.23
N GLU A 49 -0.72 -3.23 -19.14
CA GLU A 49 -1.43 -4.52 -19.20
C GLU A 49 -2.93 -4.37 -19.49
N ARG A 50 -3.38 -3.14 -19.72
CA ARG A 50 -4.77 -2.88 -20.11
C ARG A 50 -4.98 -3.35 -21.56
N ARG A 51 -5.39 -4.61 -21.75
CA ARG A 51 -6.39 -5.14 -22.72
C ARG A 51 -6.07 -6.58 -23.17
N HIS A 52 -6.89 -7.55 -22.75
CA HIS A 52 -7.58 -8.54 -23.61
C HIS A 52 -8.23 -9.61 -22.71
N ASN A 53 -9.51 -9.45 -22.43
CA ASN A 53 -10.49 -10.54 -22.34
C ASN A 53 -11.84 -9.85 -22.34
N GLY A 54 -12.49 -9.88 -23.49
CA GLY A 54 -13.82 -9.32 -23.65
C GLY A 54 -14.78 -10.05 -22.73
N ASP A 55 -15.54 -9.30 -21.96
CA ASP A 55 -16.92 -9.68 -21.71
C ASP A 55 -17.80 -8.44 -21.85
N MET A 56 -18.84 -8.64 -22.65
CA MET A 56 -19.75 -7.63 -23.16
C MET A 56 -20.79 -7.28 -22.10
N THR A 57 -20.84 -6.05 -21.60
CA THR A 57 -22.10 -5.51 -21.04
C THR A 57 -22.25 -4.02 -21.37
N GLY A 58 -22.84 -3.79 -22.54
CA GLY A 58 -23.86 -2.78 -22.84
C GLY A 58 -23.72 -1.36 -22.30
N ASN A 59 -23.38 -0.43 -23.20
CA ASN A 59 -24.05 0.87 -23.26
C ASN A 59 -23.98 1.43 -24.69
N SER A 60 -25.17 1.69 -25.21
CA SER A 60 -25.49 2.31 -26.49
C SER A 60 -24.82 3.67 -26.70
N ALA A 61 -24.21 3.87 -27.86
CA ALA A 61 -24.24 5.16 -28.54
C ALA A 61 -24.14 4.89 -30.05
N VAL A 62 -25.28 5.09 -30.71
CA VAL A 62 -25.44 5.12 -32.15
C VAL A 62 -24.43 6.10 -32.75
N ASP A 63 -23.76 5.71 -33.84
CA ASP A 63 -23.48 6.71 -34.85
C ASP A 63 -23.49 6.10 -36.26
N THR A 64 -24.24 6.79 -37.10
CA THR A 64 -24.65 6.36 -38.43
C THR A 64 -23.65 6.90 -39.45
N THR A 65 -23.69 6.37 -40.68
CA THR A 65 -23.21 6.97 -41.94
C THR A 65 -21.71 6.96 -42.26
N THR A 66 -21.29 6.11 -43.21
CA THR A 66 -21.08 6.53 -44.62
C THR A 66 -20.25 5.50 -45.41
N SER A 67 -20.73 5.24 -46.63
CA SER A 67 -20.35 4.24 -47.62
C SER A 67 -18.92 4.23 -48.20
N LYS A 68 -18.57 3.01 -48.69
CA LYS A 68 -17.93 2.64 -49.99
C LYS A 68 -16.38 2.55 -50.09
N PRO A 69 -15.84 1.78 -51.07
CA PRO A 69 -15.95 0.32 -51.25
C PRO A 69 -14.57 -0.36 -51.48
N SER A 70 -14.65 -1.70 -51.60
CA SER A 70 -13.60 -2.66 -51.93
C SER A 70 -12.66 -2.30 -53.08
N ASN A 71 -11.42 -2.80 -52.96
CA ASN A 71 -10.64 -3.28 -54.09
C ASN A 71 -9.93 -4.58 -53.70
#